data_AF-A0A1U7RFH4-F1
#
_entry.id   AF-A0A1U7RFH4-F1
#
_cell.length_a   1.000
_cell.length_b   1.000
_cell.length_c   1.000
_cell.angle_alpha   90.00
_cell.angle_beta   90.00
_cell.angle_gamma   90.00
#
_symmetry.space_group_name_H-M   'P 1'
#
loop_
_entity.id
_entity.type
_entity.pdbx_description
1 polymer ?
#
loop_
_entity_poly.entity_id
_entity_poly.type
_entity_poly.pdbx_seq_one_letter_code
_entity_poly.pdbx_strand_id
1 'polypeptide(L)'
;MEKAGQKLQQPPLPGGGAKRRTSMFEKENFAQLLKERIRNSSHDVCGTEPTEEESMAEFGKTELFALKAMTKMRYANTYRMEPNNKFQAHLVRKKIQQILTNRLQEVNYDGETSNFLCTSISEEIIASVKAMDFDRYKYVVTVLTVEKTGQAINIASRWLWDVARDDWVSAKCEMESFVVLALLVACYFE
;
A
#
# COMPACT_ATOMS: atom_id res chain seq x y z
N MET A 1 66.95 25.34 3.69
CA MET A 1 67.15 26.72 3.21
C MET A 1 66.78 26.68 1.74
N GLU A 2 65.73 27.31 1.21
CA GLU A 2 65.06 28.57 1.53
C GLU A 2 63.61 28.52 1.01
N LYS A 3 62.72 29.28 1.66
CA LYS A 3 61.27 29.37 1.41
C LYS A 3 60.92 30.56 0.50
N ALA A 4 59.89 30.42 -0.31
CA ALA A 4 58.85 31.43 -0.60
C ALA A 4 57.75 30.72 -1.40
N GLY A 5 56.43 30.80 -1.17
CA GLY A 5 55.58 31.65 -0.36
C GLY A 5 54.21 31.62 -1.05
N GLN A 6 53.40 30.58 -0.82
CA GLN A 6 52.06 30.43 -1.40
C GLN A 6 51.06 31.33 -0.65
N LYS A 7 50.50 32.33 -1.34
CA LYS A 7 49.31 33.07 -0.88
C LYS A 7 48.06 32.25 -1.19
N LEU A 8 47.29 31.96 -0.14
CA LEU A 8 45.92 31.45 -0.22
C LEU A 8 44.99 32.52 -0.82
N GLN A 9 44.39 32.23 -1.97
CA GLN A 9 43.27 32.99 -2.51
C GLN A 9 41.97 32.29 -2.11
N GLN A 10 41.19 32.88 -1.21
CA GLN A 10 39.84 32.42 -0.89
C GLN A 10 38.89 32.76 -2.06
N PRO A 11 37.91 31.89 -2.40
CA PRO A 11 36.85 32.23 -3.34
C PRO A 11 35.84 33.22 -2.72
N PRO A 12 35.23 34.10 -3.51
CA PRO A 12 34.34 35.15 -3.01
C PRO A 12 33.01 34.61 -2.46
N LEU A 13 32.49 35.31 -1.45
CA LEU A 13 31.18 35.07 -0.83
C LEU A 13 30.04 35.15 -1.87
N PRO A 14 29.01 34.27 -1.79
CA PRO A 14 27.83 34.39 -2.65
C PRO A 14 26.97 35.57 -2.17
N GLY A 15 27.12 36.70 -2.88
CA GLY A 15 26.23 37.85 -2.75
C GLY A 15 24.80 37.46 -3.15
N GLY A 16 23.86 37.79 -2.27
CA GLY A 16 22.44 37.52 -2.45
C GLY A 16 21.85 38.21 -3.68
N GLY A 17 21.43 37.41 -4.65
CA GLY A 17 20.49 37.82 -5.68
C GLY A 17 19.15 37.14 -5.42
N ALA A 18 18.30 37.74 -4.60
CA ALA A 18 16.90 37.31 -4.48
C ALA A 18 16.24 37.49 -5.86
N LYS A 19 15.96 36.37 -6.56
CA LYS A 19 15.23 36.40 -7.83
C LYS A 19 13.89 37.12 -7.59
N ARG A 20 13.66 38.19 -8.35
CA ARG A 20 12.43 38.99 -8.32
C ARG A 20 11.23 38.06 -8.48
N ARG A 21 10.24 38.17 -7.58
CA ARG A 21 8.98 37.41 -7.68
C ARG A 21 8.35 37.76 -9.03
N THR A 22 8.05 36.74 -9.83
CA THR A 22 7.44 36.87 -11.16
C THR A 22 6.06 37.52 -11.04
N SER A 23 5.77 38.46 -11.94
CA SER A 23 4.51 39.21 -11.98
C SER A 23 3.39 38.37 -12.57
N MET A 24 2.16 38.50 -12.04
CA MET A 24 0.99 37.78 -12.56
C MET A 24 0.45 38.33 -13.89
N PHE A 25 0.95 39.49 -14.34
CA PHE A 25 0.44 40.19 -15.52
C PHE A 25 1.23 39.92 -16.81
N GLU A 26 2.24 39.06 -16.76
CA GLU A 26 3.01 38.62 -17.94
C GLU A 26 2.42 37.31 -18.48
N LYS A 27 1.88 37.33 -19.71
CA LYS A 27 1.14 36.19 -20.32
C LYS A 27 1.91 34.87 -20.29
N GLU A 28 3.22 34.89 -20.49
CA GLU A 28 4.07 33.69 -20.55
C GLU A 28 4.38 33.12 -19.15
N ASN A 29 4.26 33.94 -18.11
CA ASN A 29 4.58 33.56 -16.73
C ASN A 29 3.35 33.11 -15.94
N PHE A 30 2.14 33.48 -16.37
CA PHE A 30 0.88 33.10 -15.73
C PHE A 30 0.74 31.58 -15.58
N ALA A 31 0.96 30.82 -16.66
CA ALA A 31 0.85 29.36 -16.65
C ALA A 31 1.87 28.69 -15.72
N GLN A 32 3.08 29.25 -15.60
CA GLN A 32 4.12 28.73 -14.69
C GLN A 32 3.78 29.03 -13.24
N LEU A 33 3.33 30.25 -12.94
CA LEU A 33 2.92 30.70 -11.61
C LEU A 33 1.72 29.90 -11.08
N LEU A 34 0.77 29.60 -11.95
CA LEU A 34 -0.40 28.81 -11.62
C LEU A 34 -0.04 27.34 -11.35
N LYS A 35 0.87 26.76 -12.14
CA LYS A 35 1.45 25.42 -11.89
C LYS A 35 2.17 25.34 -10.55
N GLU A 36 2.96 26.36 -10.19
CA GLU A 36 3.64 26.42 -8.89
C GLU A 36 2.65 26.59 -7.74
N ARG A 37 1.61 27.44 -7.88
CA ARG A 37 0.59 27.63 -6.85
C ARG A 37 -0.26 26.38 -6.64
N ILE A 38 -0.67 25.69 -7.70
CA ILE A 38 -1.42 24.43 -7.58
C ILE A 38 -0.56 23.33 -6.96
N ARG A 39 0.75 23.30 -7.26
CA ARG A 39 1.70 22.39 -6.62
C ARG A 39 1.82 22.66 -5.11
N ASN A 40 1.73 23.92 -4.69
CA ASN A 40 1.88 24.34 -3.30
C ASN A 40 0.55 24.44 -2.53
N SER A 41 -0.60 24.48 -3.21
CA SER A 41 -1.92 24.40 -2.58
C SER A 41 -2.15 22.98 -2.08
N SER A 42 -1.91 22.79 -0.79
CA SER A 42 -2.17 21.52 -0.12
C SER A 42 -3.60 21.40 0.43
N HIS A 43 -4.44 22.44 0.33
CA HIS A 43 -5.66 22.57 1.14
C HIS A 43 -6.98 22.80 0.38
N ASP A 44 -7.00 22.81 -0.95
CA ASP A 44 -8.28 22.95 -1.67
C ASP A 44 -8.91 21.56 -1.91
N VAL A 45 -9.93 21.27 -1.10
CA VAL A 45 -10.85 20.13 -1.27
C VAL A 45 -11.92 20.56 -2.28
N CYS A 46 -11.89 20.03 -3.49
CA CYS A 46 -12.92 20.31 -4.48
C CYS A 46 -14.15 19.43 -4.20
N GLY A 47 -15.06 19.94 -3.38
CA GLY A 47 -16.39 19.38 -3.21
C GLY A 47 -17.41 20.46 -3.51
N THR A 48 -18.00 20.42 -4.69
CA THR A 48 -19.35 20.94 -4.97
C THR A 48 -19.77 20.44 -6.35
N GLU A 49 -20.95 19.82 -6.40
CA GLU A 49 -21.67 19.46 -7.63
C GLU A 49 -21.70 20.65 -8.60
N PRO A 50 -21.58 20.44 -9.92
CA PRO A 50 -21.61 21.55 -10.86
C PRO A 50 -23.04 22.09 -10.97
N THR A 51 -23.30 23.22 -10.33
CA THR A 51 -24.42 24.09 -10.69
C THR A 51 -24.17 24.59 -12.11
N GLU A 52 -25.06 24.20 -13.02
CA GLU A 52 -25.10 24.72 -14.38
C GLU A 52 -25.47 26.21 -14.33
N GLU A 53 -24.50 27.11 -14.51
CA GLU A 53 -24.80 28.48 -14.92
C GLU A 53 -23.82 28.97 -15.99
N GLU A 54 -24.42 29.49 -17.07
CA GLU A 54 -23.79 29.88 -18.33
C GLU A 54 -23.15 31.29 -18.30
N SER A 55 -22.16 31.45 -19.19
CA SER A 55 -21.58 32.71 -19.72
C SER A 55 -20.46 33.40 -18.90
N MET A 56 -19.22 33.39 -19.42
CA MET A 56 -18.63 34.48 -20.23
C MET A 56 -17.09 34.30 -20.37
N ALA A 57 -16.54 34.71 -21.52
CA ALA A 57 -15.13 34.71 -21.98
C ALA A 57 -14.56 33.40 -22.58
N GLU A 58 -14.40 33.42 -23.91
CA GLU A 58 -13.89 32.32 -24.76
C GLU A 58 -12.35 32.14 -24.70
N PHE A 59 -11.62 33.13 -24.17
CA PHE A 59 -10.15 33.17 -24.23
C PHE A 59 -9.44 32.34 -23.14
N GLY A 60 -10.17 31.86 -22.13
CA GLY A 60 -9.59 31.11 -20.99
C GLY A 60 -10.00 29.65 -20.90
N LYS A 61 -10.90 29.18 -21.78
CA LYS A 61 -11.52 27.86 -21.68
C LYS A 61 -10.48 26.74 -21.80
N THR A 62 -9.60 26.82 -22.79
CA THR A 62 -8.55 25.81 -23.05
C THR A 62 -7.58 25.68 -21.89
N GLU A 63 -7.16 26.80 -21.29
CA GLU A 63 -6.29 26.77 -20.11
C GLU A 63 -7.04 26.25 -18.87
N LEU A 64 -8.30 26.65 -18.66
CA LEU A 64 -9.13 26.17 -17.55
C LEU A 64 -9.42 24.68 -17.63
N PHE A 65 -9.69 24.14 -18.83
CA PHE A 65 -9.86 22.70 -19.07
C PHE A 65 -8.55 21.94 -18.85
N ALA A 66 -7.41 22.48 -19.28
CA ALA A 66 -6.11 21.90 -18.98
C ALA A 66 -5.83 21.87 -17.47
N LEU A 67 -6.16 22.94 -16.74
CA LEU A 67 -6.05 23.02 -15.28
C LEU A 67 -6.97 22.01 -14.56
N LYS A 68 -8.20 21.84 -15.06
CA LYS A 68 -9.17 20.86 -14.55
C LYS A 68 -8.76 19.42 -14.85
N ALA A 69 -8.11 19.16 -15.99
CA ALA A 69 -7.54 17.86 -16.33
C ALA A 69 -6.24 17.55 -15.56
N MET A 70 -5.48 18.58 -15.14
CA MET A 70 -4.22 18.45 -14.41
C MET A 70 -4.39 18.42 -12.88
N THR A 71 -5.55 18.80 -12.37
CA THR A 71 -5.86 18.73 -10.94
C THR A 71 -6.29 17.31 -10.61
N LYS A 72 -5.41 16.54 -9.97
CA LYS A 72 -5.78 15.27 -9.35
C LYS A 72 -6.91 15.57 -8.36
N MET A 73 -8.13 15.12 -8.66
CA MET A 73 -9.31 15.36 -7.85
C MET A 73 -9.03 14.90 -6.42
N ARG A 74 -8.90 15.86 -5.50
CA ARG A 74 -8.70 15.60 -4.08
C ARG A 74 -10.07 15.59 -3.42
N TYR A 75 -10.57 14.38 -3.18
CA TYR A 75 -11.78 14.16 -2.43
C TYR A 75 -11.57 14.52 -0.96
N ALA A 76 -12.62 15.02 -0.30
CA ALA A 76 -12.66 15.15 1.15
C ALA A 76 -12.44 13.78 1.81
N ASN A 77 -11.87 13.76 3.02
CA ASN A 77 -11.87 12.54 3.84
C ASN A 77 -13.31 12.08 4.02
N THR A 78 -13.61 10.83 3.65
CA THR A 78 -14.95 10.27 3.74
C THR A 78 -15.31 9.84 5.16
N TYR A 79 -14.34 9.81 6.09
CA TYR A 79 -14.48 9.36 7.49
C TYR A 79 -15.23 8.02 7.65
N ARG A 80 -15.20 7.17 6.63
CA ARG A 80 -15.94 5.90 6.64
C ARG A 80 -15.30 4.93 7.62
N MET A 81 -16.06 4.50 8.61
CA MET A 81 -15.58 3.56 9.63
C MET A 81 -15.72 2.08 9.23
N GLU A 82 -16.38 1.78 8.10
CA GLU A 82 -16.62 0.41 7.64
C GLU A 82 -15.93 0.11 6.30
N PRO A 83 -15.28 -1.05 6.15
CA PRO A 83 -14.59 -1.43 4.92
C PRO A 83 -15.59 -1.60 3.78
N ASN A 84 -15.25 -1.11 2.57
CA ASN A 84 -16.10 -1.31 1.41
C ASN A 84 -16.04 -2.78 0.99
N ASN A 85 -14.82 -3.31 0.86
CA ASN A 85 -14.58 -4.73 0.61
C ASN A 85 -14.23 -5.43 1.93
N LYS A 86 -15.26 -6.01 2.57
CA LYS A 86 -15.09 -6.79 3.81
C LYS A 86 -14.31 -8.07 3.53
N PHE A 87 -13.54 -8.53 4.52
CA PHE A 87 -12.83 -9.79 4.42
C PHE A 87 -13.83 -10.95 4.22
N GLN A 88 -13.54 -11.83 3.26
CA GLN A 88 -14.41 -12.95 2.92
C GLN A 88 -13.72 -14.28 3.24
N ALA A 89 -13.91 -14.79 4.45
CA ALA A 89 -13.26 -16.02 4.92
C ALA A 89 -13.42 -17.21 3.97
N HIS A 90 -14.59 -17.38 3.34
CA HIS A 90 -14.82 -18.49 2.42
C HIS A 90 -13.92 -18.46 1.17
N LEU A 91 -13.79 -17.28 0.54
CA LEU A 91 -12.93 -17.11 -0.64
C LEU A 91 -11.46 -17.32 -0.27
N VAL A 92 -11.04 -16.74 0.86
CA VAL A 92 -9.68 -16.86 1.36
C VAL A 92 -9.35 -18.31 1.72
N ARG A 93 -10.27 -19.02 2.38
CA ARG A 93 -10.10 -20.45 2.69
C ARG A 93 -9.89 -21.29 1.44
N LYS A 94 -10.71 -21.07 0.41
CA LYS A 94 -10.57 -21.77 -0.87
C LYS A 94 -9.21 -21.48 -1.52
N LYS A 95 -8.79 -20.21 -1.50
CA LYS A 95 -7.49 -19.80 -2.06
C LYS A 95 -6.32 -20.42 -1.31
N ILE A 96 -6.32 -20.40 0.03
CA ILE A 96 -5.29 -21.03 0.85
C ILE A 96 -5.25 -22.54 0.60
N GLN A 97 -6.41 -23.20 0.55
CA GLN A 97 -6.48 -24.64 0.28
C GLN A 97 -5.90 -25.00 -1.09
N GLN A 98 -6.13 -24.17 -2.11
CA GLN A 98 -5.50 -24.35 -3.43
C GLN A 98 -3.97 -24.20 -3.36
N ILE A 99 -3.47 -23.17 -2.68
CA ILE A 99 -2.01 -22.95 -2.52
C ILE A 99 -1.36 -24.15 -1.82
N LEU A 100 -1.95 -24.60 -0.71
CA LEU A 100 -1.46 -25.77 0.03
C LEU A 100 -1.46 -27.02 -0.85
N THR A 101 -2.54 -27.27 -1.59
CA THR A 101 -2.62 -28.44 -2.46
C THR A 101 -1.54 -28.41 -3.55
N ASN A 102 -1.37 -27.27 -4.22
CA ASN A 102 -0.40 -27.11 -5.29
C ASN A 102 1.04 -27.25 -4.80
N ARG A 103 1.37 -26.65 -3.65
CA ARG A 103 2.73 -26.68 -3.10
C ARG A 103 3.10 -28.02 -2.49
N LEU A 104 2.14 -28.72 -1.90
CA LEU A 104 2.41 -29.96 -1.16
C LEU A 104 2.33 -31.22 -2.03
N GLN A 105 1.72 -31.15 -3.21
CA GLN A 105 1.68 -32.29 -4.15
C GLN A 105 3.06 -32.76 -4.60
N GLU A 106 4.04 -31.87 -4.67
CA GLU A 106 5.38 -32.16 -5.22
C GLU A 106 6.46 -32.37 -4.13
N VAL A 107 6.08 -32.34 -2.84
CA VAL A 107 7.04 -32.24 -1.73
C VAL A 107 6.97 -33.43 -0.78
N ASN A 108 8.12 -34.06 -0.55
CA ASN A 108 8.32 -35.01 0.55
C ASN A 108 8.80 -34.28 1.80
N TYR A 109 8.38 -34.76 2.98
CA TYR A 109 8.82 -34.18 4.25
C TYR A 109 10.32 -34.33 4.44
N ASP A 110 10.99 -33.22 4.73
CA ASP A 110 12.36 -33.17 5.20
C ASP A 110 12.45 -32.10 6.30
N GLY A 111 13.06 -32.47 7.44
CA GLY A 111 13.14 -31.63 8.62
C GLY A 111 13.93 -30.35 8.39
N GLU A 112 14.99 -30.39 7.57
CA GLU A 112 15.84 -29.22 7.31
C GLU A 112 15.15 -28.21 6.38
N THR A 113 14.47 -28.69 5.34
CA THR A 113 13.77 -27.84 4.37
C THR A 113 12.37 -27.41 4.82
N SER A 114 11.80 -28.03 5.85
CA SER A 114 10.45 -27.73 6.36
C SER A 114 10.25 -26.26 6.76
N ASN A 115 11.27 -25.62 7.37
CA ASN A 115 11.21 -24.21 7.77
C ASN A 115 11.15 -23.27 6.56
N PHE A 116 11.95 -23.57 5.54
CA PHE A 116 11.94 -22.81 4.30
C PHE A 116 10.60 -22.97 3.58
N LEU A 117 10.07 -24.19 3.53
CA LEU A 117 8.76 -24.49 2.95
C LEU A 117 7.65 -23.72 3.67
N CYS A 118 7.62 -23.72 5.01
CA CYS A 118 6.63 -22.96 5.79
C CYS A 118 6.70 -21.46 5.50
N THR A 119 7.92 -20.91 5.42
CA THR A 119 8.15 -19.50 5.12
C THR A 119 7.64 -19.17 3.72
N SER A 120 8.02 -19.95 2.71
CA SER A 120 7.60 -19.75 1.32
C SER A 120 6.08 -19.84 1.16
N ILE A 121 5.42 -20.83 1.79
CA ILE A 121 3.96 -20.96 1.79
C ILE A 121 3.32 -19.74 2.47
N SER A 122 3.86 -19.28 3.59
CA SER A 122 3.30 -18.13 4.31
C SER A 122 3.36 -16.84 3.48
N GLU A 123 4.47 -16.61 2.77
CA GLU A 123 4.65 -15.46 1.87
C GLU A 123 3.66 -15.51 0.70
N GLU A 124 3.49 -16.68 0.09
CA GLU A 124 2.55 -16.86 -1.02
C GLU A 124 1.09 -16.67 -0.59
N ILE A 125 0.72 -17.14 0.60
CA ILE A 125 -0.60 -16.91 1.17
C ILE A 125 -0.82 -15.41 1.38
N ILE A 126 0.14 -14.71 2.00
CA ILE A 126 0.04 -13.26 2.23
C ILE A 126 -0.09 -12.52 0.90
N ALA A 127 0.72 -12.85 -0.10
CA ALA A 127 0.68 -12.23 -1.42
C ALA A 127 -0.68 -12.46 -2.11
N SER A 128 -1.19 -13.70 -2.06
CA SER A 128 -2.47 -14.06 -2.64
C SER A 128 -3.65 -13.37 -1.96
N VAL A 129 -3.58 -13.17 -0.64
CA VAL A 129 -4.64 -12.49 0.11
C VAL A 129 -4.60 -10.99 -0.08
N LYS A 130 -3.41 -10.40 -0.16
CA LYS A 130 -3.24 -8.99 -0.55
C LYS A 130 -3.77 -8.73 -1.96
N ALA A 131 -3.63 -9.67 -2.88
CA ALA A 131 -4.16 -9.54 -4.24
C ALA A 131 -5.71 -9.57 -4.33
N MET A 132 -6.41 -10.03 -3.28
CA MET A 132 -7.88 -9.98 -3.20
C MET A 132 -8.41 -8.60 -2.77
N ASP A 133 -7.51 -7.66 -2.43
CA ASP A 133 -7.78 -6.24 -2.23
C ASP A 133 -8.91 -5.96 -1.21
N PHE A 134 -8.85 -6.62 -0.04
CA PHE A 134 -9.74 -6.28 1.08
C PHE A 134 -9.25 -5.01 1.78
N ASP A 135 -10.20 -4.15 2.15
CA ASP A 135 -9.88 -2.82 2.65
C ASP A 135 -9.49 -2.83 4.13
N ARG A 136 -8.32 -2.26 4.43
CA ARG A 136 -7.91 -1.91 5.81
C ARG A 136 -7.76 -3.10 6.76
N TYR A 137 -7.20 -4.20 6.24
CA TYR A 137 -6.83 -5.37 7.04
C TYR A 137 -5.31 -5.53 7.16
N LYS A 138 -4.87 -5.96 8.34
CA LYS A 138 -3.55 -6.53 8.59
C LYS A 138 -3.70 -8.04 8.66
N TYR A 139 -2.76 -8.75 8.05
CA TYR A 139 -2.79 -10.21 7.98
C TYR A 139 -1.63 -10.81 8.77
N VAL A 140 -1.95 -11.82 9.57
CA VAL A 140 -0.98 -12.69 10.23
C VAL A 140 -1.20 -14.09 9.69
N VAL A 141 -0.15 -14.72 9.18
CA VAL A 141 -0.19 -16.09 8.67
C VAL A 141 0.75 -16.95 9.50
N THR A 142 0.23 -18.05 10.02
CA THR A 142 0.98 -19.07 10.75
C THR A 142 0.82 -20.38 10.00
N VAL A 143 1.94 -20.93 9.54
CA VAL A 143 1.99 -22.24 8.90
C VAL A 143 2.69 -23.19 9.85
N LEU A 144 2.07 -24.33 10.13
CA LEU A 144 2.62 -25.39 10.95
C LEU A 144 2.71 -26.66 10.10
N THR A 145 3.90 -27.24 10.05
CA THR A 145 4.15 -28.55 9.44
C THR A 145 4.44 -29.54 10.54
N VAL A 146 3.80 -30.71 10.49
CA VAL A 146 3.95 -31.78 11.48
C VAL A 146 4.15 -33.12 10.79
N GLU A 147 5.22 -33.82 11.12
CA GLU A 147 5.45 -35.20 10.69
C GLU A 147 4.43 -36.19 11.27
N LYS A 148 3.99 -37.15 10.45
CA LYS A 148 3.07 -38.23 10.86
C LYS A 148 3.85 -39.39 11.45
N THR A 149 3.98 -39.39 12.77
CA THR A 149 4.65 -40.45 13.54
C THR A 149 3.72 -41.16 14.52
N GLY A 150 2.40 -41.14 14.24
CA GLY A 150 1.38 -41.76 15.09
C GLY A 150 1.02 -40.94 16.33
N GLN A 151 1.34 -39.63 16.34
CA GLN A 151 1.04 -38.72 17.45
C GLN A 151 -0.37 -38.12 17.32
N ALA A 152 -0.99 -37.80 18.46
CA ALA A 152 -2.21 -37.00 18.52
C ALA A 152 -1.86 -35.55 18.86
N ILE A 153 -2.25 -34.61 18.01
CA ILE A 153 -1.94 -33.18 18.18
C ILE A 153 -3.24 -32.38 18.17
N ASN A 154 -3.40 -31.52 19.17
CA ASN A 154 -4.50 -30.58 19.25
C ASN A 154 -3.96 -29.14 19.20
N ILE A 155 -4.45 -28.35 18.26
CA ILE A 155 -4.03 -26.96 18.05
C ILE A 155 -5.23 -26.08 18.35
N ALA A 156 -5.08 -25.22 19.35
CA ALA A 156 -6.09 -24.25 19.75
C ALA A 156 -5.45 -22.86 19.83
N SER A 157 -6.22 -21.85 19.43
CA SER A 157 -5.84 -20.44 19.56
C SER A 157 -6.99 -19.66 20.22
N ARG A 158 -6.65 -18.63 21.00
CA ARG A 158 -7.60 -17.74 21.67
C ARG A 158 -7.22 -16.32 21.35
N TRP A 159 -8.21 -15.50 20.99
CA TRP A 159 -8.01 -14.14 20.50
C TRP A 159 -8.97 -13.19 21.23
N LEU A 160 -8.54 -11.95 21.40
CA LEU A 160 -9.39 -10.83 21.81
C LEU A 160 -9.44 -9.87 20.62
N TRP A 161 -10.61 -9.75 20.00
CA TRP A 161 -10.76 -9.07 18.71
C TRP A 161 -12.21 -8.61 18.47
N ASP A 162 -12.44 -7.82 17.43
CA ASP A 162 -13.76 -7.29 17.07
C ASP A 162 -14.55 -8.33 16.25
N VAL A 163 -15.63 -8.85 16.84
CA VAL A 163 -16.50 -9.87 16.21
C VAL A 163 -17.14 -9.38 14.90
N ALA A 164 -17.30 -8.06 14.73
CA ALA A 164 -17.94 -7.51 13.54
C ALA A 164 -16.97 -7.29 12.37
N ARG A 165 -15.67 -7.20 12.64
CA ARG A 165 -14.66 -6.76 11.66
C ARG A 165 -13.53 -7.75 11.47
N ASP A 166 -13.08 -8.38 12.53
CA ASP A 166 -11.96 -9.32 12.49
C ASP A 166 -12.44 -10.72 12.13
N ASP A 167 -11.62 -11.45 11.37
CA ASP A 167 -11.98 -12.78 10.92
C ASP A 167 -10.73 -13.67 10.79
N TRP A 168 -10.94 -14.99 10.77
CA TRP A 168 -9.87 -15.98 10.73
C TRP A 168 -10.23 -17.13 9.81
N VAL A 169 -9.19 -17.74 9.26
CA VAL A 169 -9.32 -18.86 8.35
C VAL A 169 -8.28 -19.91 8.69
N SER A 170 -8.72 -21.14 8.90
CA SER A 170 -7.84 -22.32 8.93
C SER A 170 -8.03 -23.18 7.69
N ALA A 171 -6.92 -23.62 7.11
CA ALA A 171 -6.89 -24.67 6.10
C ALA A 171 -5.94 -25.77 6.55
N LYS A 172 -6.35 -27.02 6.37
CA LYS A 172 -5.53 -28.20 6.65
C LYS A 172 -5.29 -28.98 5.37
N CYS A 173 -4.08 -29.48 5.20
CA CYS A 173 -3.70 -30.36 4.12
C CYS A 173 -2.98 -31.56 4.72
N GLU A 174 -3.41 -32.76 4.35
CA GLU A 174 -2.89 -34.00 4.89
C GLU A 174 -2.19 -34.77 3.77
N MET A 175 -0.88 -34.98 3.93
CA MET A 175 -0.06 -35.79 3.03
C MET A 175 0.22 -37.16 3.65
N GLU A 176 0.91 -38.04 2.94
CA GLU A 176 1.21 -39.38 3.46
C GLU A 176 2.17 -39.33 4.67
N SER A 177 3.23 -38.53 4.58
CA SER A 177 4.29 -38.45 5.61
C SER A 177 4.11 -37.31 6.62
N PHE A 178 3.30 -36.29 6.34
CA PHE A 178 3.14 -35.13 7.21
C PHE A 178 1.78 -34.44 7.04
N VAL A 179 1.46 -33.53 7.95
CA VAL A 179 0.26 -32.68 7.93
C VAL A 179 0.70 -31.23 7.97
N VAL A 180 0.05 -30.39 7.16
CA VAL A 180 0.25 -28.93 7.18
C VAL A 180 -1.04 -28.24 7.57
N LEU A 181 -0.93 -27.33 8.54
CA LEU A 181 -1.99 -26.43 8.95
C LEU A 181 -1.57 -25.00 8.61
N ALA A 182 -2.41 -24.28 7.88
CA ALA A 182 -2.28 -22.83 7.68
C ALA A 182 -3.41 -22.12 8.44
N LEU A 183 -3.04 -21.19 9.31
CA LEU A 183 -3.92 -20.29 10.02
C LEU A 183 -3.65 -18.87 9.52
N LEU A 184 -4.69 -18.21 9.05
CA LEU A 184 -4.66 -16.78 8.70
C LEU A 184 -5.61 -16.04 9.65
N VAL A 185 -5.12 -14.95 10.22
CA VAL A 185 -5.89 -14.01 11.02
C VAL A 185 -5.89 -12.68 10.29
N ALA A 186 -7.08 -12.12 10.05
CA ALA A 186 -7.30 -10.82 9.45
C ALA A 186 -7.82 -9.87 10.53
N CYS A 187 -7.01 -8.88 10.90
CA CYS A 187 -7.36 -7.85 11.86
C CYS A 187 -7.58 -6.52 11.16
N TYR A 188 -8.72 -5.90 11.40
CA TYR A 188 -9.03 -4.55 10.98
C TYR A 188 -8.16 -3.54 11.75
N PHE A 189 -7.52 -2.59 11.08
CA PHE A 189 -6.49 -1.74 11.71
C PHE A 189 -6.81 -0.24 11.76
N GLU A 190 -8.06 0.14 11.54
CA GLU A 190 -8.49 1.54 11.60
C GLU A 190 -8.82 2.02 13.02
#